data_AF-A0A7L3JBW4-F1
#
_entry.id   AF-A0A7L3JBW4-F1
#
_cell.length_a   1.000
_cell.length_b   1.000
_cell.length_c   1.000
_cell.angle_alpha   90.00
_cell.angle_beta   90.00
_cell.angle_gamma   90.00
#
_symmetry.space_group_name_H-M   'P 1'
#
loop_
_entity.id
_entity.type
_entity.pdbx_description
1 polymer ?
#
loop_
_entity_poly.entity_id
_entity_poly.type
_entity_poly.pdbx_seq_one_letter_code
_entity_poly.pdbx_strand_id
1 'polypeptide(L)'
;SIESKDVPREQKYLTSRPNSYFFTSDKKSESAVIQSPVPKRLPLSERGKVAVSKIVDYLRHTTSRGSEDSGLEELCNMLDPDQKDVSMDLETYHAIMKEWIEDCKRKWEDGGTEEPTASMEDLEFKVHKNTSEAKKTHVWMNVTSGSLEAFGGDVSKGDMETSDLITCVADLQYNNQRLQEENNKLKLTLEAVDETNNKLLADNEDLRQQIKSIQHSVLKAKSLEEELEEAKNNLNLSEDKRQQILCQNKQLEKENQSLIIKITSLQEE
;
A
#
# COMPACT_ATOMS: atom_id res chain seq x y z
N SER A 1 -5.71 70.83 -32.08
CA SER A 1 -4.69 69.98 -32.70
C SER A 1 -5.33 68.79 -33.35
N ILE A 2 -5.28 68.78 -34.69
CA ILE A 2 -5.01 67.68 -35.61
C ILE A 2 -5.37 66.25 -35.15
N GLU A 3 -6.32 65.71 -35.88
CA GLU A 3 -6.73 64.31 -36.05
C GLU A 3 -5.58 63.45 -36.60
N SER A 4 -5.41 62.23 -36.07
CA SER A 4 -4.70 61.15 -36.76
C SER A 4 -5.24 59.79 -36.33
N LYS A 5 -5.62 59.04 -37.37
CA LYS A 5 -6.14 57.67 -37.39
C LYS A 5 -5.04 56.69 -36.96
N ASP A 6 -5.41 55.61 -36.27
CA ASP A 6 -4.68 54.36 -36.42
C ASP A 6 -5.55 53.12 -36.19
N VAL A 7 -5.33 52.14 -37.07
CA VAL A 7 -6.07 50.89 -37.28
C VAL A 7 -5.43 49.76 -36.47
N PRO A 8 -6.18 48.84 -35.83
CA PRO A 8 -5.57 47.62 -35.29
C PRO A 8 -5.35 46.59 -36.40
N ARG A 9 -4.09 46.19 -36.53
CA ARG A 9 -3.54 45.19 -37.45
C ARG A 9 -3.91 43.77 -36.98
N GLU A 10 -4.71 43.05 -37.75
CA GLU A 10 -4.88 41.59 -37.57
C GLU A 10 -3.58 40.86 -37.94
N GLN A 11 -3.06 40.05 -37.01
CA GLN A 11 -2.03 39.05 -37.29
C GLN A 11 -2.67 37.66 -37.28
N LYS A 12 -2.74 37.10 -38.50
CA LYS A 12 -3.14 35.73 -38.80
C LYS A 12 -1.99 34.78 -38.43
N TYR A 13 -2.26 33.79 -37.57
CA TYR A 13 -1.44 32.60 -37.45
C TYR A 13 -2.30 31.37 -37.70
N LEU A 14 -2.23 30.87 -38.94
CA LEU A 14 -2.61 29.54 -39.37
C LEU A 14 -1.48 28.58 -38.96
N THR A 15 -1.76 27.54 -38.17
CA THR A 15 -0.99 26.29 -38.26
C THR A 15 -1.89 25.06 -38.09
N SER A 16 -1.89 24.26 -39.17
CA SER A 16 -2.39 22.92 -39.43
C SER A 16 -2.74 21.98 -38.27
N ARG A 17 -3.94 21.38 -38.37
CA ARG A 17 -4.28 20.06 -37.82
C ARG A 17 -3.71 18.95 -38.72
N PRO A 18 -3.13 17.86 -38.17
CA PRO A 18 -2.89 16.65 -38.94
C PRO A 18 -4.13 15.75 -38.98
N ASN A 19 -4.35 15.19 -40.17
CA ASN A 19 -5.43 14.33 -40.58
C ASN A 19 -5.37 12.95 -39.89
N SER A 20 -6.51 12.46 -39.43
CA SER A 20 -6.71 11.11 -38.86
C SER A 20 -6.90 10.10 -40.00
N TYR A 21 -5.95 9.20 -40.20
CA TYR A 21 -6.12 8.04 -41.06
C TYR A 21 -6.47 6.81 -40.23
N PHE A 22 -7.65 6.27 -40.50
CA PHE A 22 -8.10 4.94 -40.11
C PHE A 22 -7.19 3.87 -40.71
N PHE A 23 -6.74 2.92 -39.89
CA PHE A 23 -6.57 1.52 -40.31
C PHE A 23 -7.00 0.60 -39.16
N THR A 24 -7.95 -0.25 -39.50
CA THR A 24 -8.55 -1.30 -38.69
C THR A 24 -7.60 -2.49 -38.56
N SER A 25 -7.58 -3.12 -37.39
CA SER A 25 -7.37 -4.57 -37.22
C SER A 25 -7.68 -4.96 -35.78
N ASP A 26 -8.94 -5.31 -35.54
CA ASP A 26 -9.38 -6.02 -34.34
C ASP A 26 -8.72 -7.41 -34.31
N LYS A 27 -7.79 -7.61 -33.38
CA LYS A 27 -7.49 -8.93 -32.82
C LYS A 27 -7.74 -8.89 -31.33
N LYS A 28 -8.96 -9.30 -30.98
CA LYS A 28 -9.44 -9.59 -29.62
C LYS A 28 -8.48 -10.57 -28.95
N SER A 29 -7.60 -10.04 -28.09
CA SER A 29 -6.92 -10.82 -27.07
C SER A 29 -7.77 -10.73 -25.83
N GLU A 30 -8.46 -11.82 -25.51
CA GLU A 30 -9.26 -11.97 -24.31
C GLU A 30 -8.29 -12.02 -23.12
N SER A 31 -7.93 -10.85 -22.59
CA SER A 31 -7.20 -10.77 -21.34
C SER A 31 -8.17 -11.18 -20.23
N ALA A 32 -7.92 -12.36 -19.66
CA ALA A 32 -8.49 -12.74 -18.38
C ALA A 32 -8.18 -11.61 -17.40
N VAL A 33 -9.23 -10.88 -17.01
CA VAL A 33 -9.18 -9.91 -15.92
C VAL A 33 -8.83 -10.72 -14.69
N ILE A 34 -7.56 -10.73 -14.30
CA ILE A 34 -7.17 -11.09 -12.95
C ILE A 34 -7.70 -9.95 -12.08
N GLN A 35 -8.93 -10.14 -11.63
CA GLN A 35 -9.61 -9.24 -10.74
C GLN A 35 -8.83 -9.28 -9.43
N SER A 36 -8.01 -8.24 -9.19
CA SER A 36 -7.42 -8.01 -7.88
C SER A 36 -8.54 -8.05 -6.84
N PRO A 37 -8.44 -8.89 -5.78
CA PRO A 37 -9.51 -9.02 -4.81
C PRO A 37 -9.49 -7.78 -3.92
N VAL A 38 -10.14 -6.71 -4.38
CA VAL A 38 -10.57 -5.65 -3.46
C VAL A 38 -11.45 -6.35 -2.42
N PRO A 39 -11.10 -6.28 -1.11
CA PRO A 39 -11.86 -6.98 -0.09
C PRO A 39 -13.30 -6.47 -0.10
N LYS A 40 -14.23 -7.32 -0.53
CA LYS A 40 -15.66 -6.99 -0.53
C LYS A 40 -16.08 -6.78 0.92
N ARG A 41 -16.46 -5.56 1.28
CA ARG A 41 -16.96 -5.26 2.64
C ARG A 41 -18.08 -6.24 2.98
N LEU A 42 -18.00 -6.83 4.17
CA LEU A 42 -19.06 -7.70 4.69
C LEU A 42 -20.38 -6.92 4.69
N PRO A 43 -21.45 -7.44 4.07
CA PRO A 43 -22.75 -6.79 4.11
C PRO A 43 -23.25 -6.80 5.55
N LEU A 44 -23.24 -5.62 6.18
CA LEU A 44 -23.85 -5.45 7.50
C LEU A 44 -25.35 -5.66 7.36
N SER A 45 -25.94 -6.48 8.24
CA SER A 45 -27.38 -6.42 8.48
C SER A 45 -27.74 -5.02 8.99
N GLU A 46 -28.97 -4.54 8.77
CA GLU A 46 -29.47 -3.23 9.23
C GLU A 46 -29.27 -2.98 10.75
N ARG A 47 -28.87 -4.01 11.50
CA ARG A 47 -28.62 -4.00 12.95
C ARG A 47 -27.15 -4.00 13.36
N GLY A 48 -26.20 -3.85 12.43
CA GLY A 48 -24.76 -3.80 12.75
C GLY A 48 -24.14 -5.13 13.21
N LYS A 49 -24.82 -6.26 12.93
CA LYS A 49 -24.38 -7.61 13.30
C LYS A 49 -24.11 -8.46 12.07
N VAL A 50 -23.09 -9.32 12.14
CA VAL A 50 -22.66 -10.22 11.05
C VAL A 50 -22.52 -11.65 11.60
N ALA A 51 -22.99 -12.63 10.84
CA ALA A 51 -22.88 -14.05 11.18
C ALA A 51 -21.43 -14.54 11.10
N VAL A 52 -21.02 -15.45 11.99
CA VAL A 52 -19.65 -15.98 12.07
C VAL A 52 -19.23 -16.65 10.77
N SER A 53 -20.13 -17.41 10.14
CA SER A 53 -19.92 -18.06 8.84
C SER A 53 -19.40 -17.07 7.78
N LYS A 54 -20.04 -15.90 7.67
CA LYS A 54 -19.65 -14.86 6.70
C LYS A 54 -18.31 -14.22 7.03
N ILE A 55 -18.00 -14.04 8.32
CA ILE A 55 -16.72 -13.48 8.77
C ILE A 55 -15.60 -14.47 8.43
N VAL A 56 -15.79 -15.75 8.74
CA VAL A 56 -14.82 -16.82 8.45
C VAL A 56 -14.62 -17.00 6.96
N ASP A 57 -15.70 -16.99 6.16
CA ASP A 57 -15.61 -17.07 4.69
C ASP A 57 -14.83 -15.88 4.11
N TYR A 58 -15.10 -14.67 4.61
CA TYR A 58 -14.37 -13.48 4.19
C TYR A 58 -12.89 -13.55 4.58
N LEU A 59 -12.56 -14.01 5.78
CA LEU A 59 -11.18 -14.20 6.22
C LEU A 59 -10.48 -15.26 5.37
N ARG A 60 -11.16 -16.37 5.05
CA ARG A 60 -10.64 -17.42 4.17
C ARG A 60 -10.28 -16.89 2.79
N HIS A 61 -11.14 -16.05 2.22
CA HIS A 61 -10.90 -15.43 0.91
C HIS A 61 -9.85 -14.32 0.92
N THR A 62 -9.73 -13.56 2.02
CA THR A 62 -8.81 -12.41 2.08
C THR A 62 -7.41 -12.79 2.53
N THR A 63 -7.27 -13.85 3.30
CA THR A 63 -5.98 -14.32 3.82
C THR A 63 -5.38 -15.47 3.02
N SER A 64 -6.08 -15.96 1.98
CA SER A 64 -5.67 -17.13 1.18
C SER A 64 -5.37 -18.38 2.04
N ARG A 65 -5.99 -18.50 3.22
CA ARG A 65 -5.82 -19.63 4.13
C ARG A 65 -6.78 -20.75 3.73
N GLY A 66 -6.25 -21.94 3.46
CA GLY A 66 -7.00 -23.11 3.00
C GLY A 66 -7.84 -23.78 4.10
N SER A 67 -8.64 -24.80 3.74
CA SER A 67 -9.43 -25.59 4.71
C SER A 67 -8.58 -26.41 5.69
N GLU A 68 -7.28 -26.57 5.40
CA GLU A 68 -6.33 -27.32 6.24
C GLU A 68 -5.62 -26.44 7.28
N ASP A 69 -5.92 -25.15 7.31
CA ASP A 69 -5.27 -24.21 8.21
C ASP A 69 -5.86 -24.28 9.63
N SER A 70 -5.10 -24.90 10.54
CA SER A 70 -5.49 -25.10 11.94
C SER A 70 -5.74 -23.79 12.69
N GLY A 71 -5.12 -22.68 12.27
CA GLY A 71 -5.28 -21.40 12.97
C GLY A 71 -6.60 -20.68 12.65
N LEU A 72 -7.15 -20.84 11.43
CA LEU A 72 -8.47 -20.27 11.11
C LEU A 72 -9.59 -21.08 11.77
N GLU A 73 -9.41 -22.39 11.93
CA GLU A 73 -10.34 -23.26 12.66
C GLU A 73 -10.38 -22.92 14.16
N GLU A 74 -9.22 -22.64 14.77
CA GLU A 74 -9.15 -22.16 16.15
C GLU A 74 -9.88 -20.82 16.34
N LEU A 75 -9.69 -19.88 15.41
CA LEU A 75 -10.42 -18.61 15.41
C LEU A 75 -11.94 -18.84 15.26
N CYS A 76 -12.36 -19.78 14.42
CA CYS A 76 -13.77 -20.14 14.26
C CYS A 76 -14.37 -20.62 15.60
N ASN A 77 -13.67 -21.50 16.32
CA ASN A 77 -14.11 -22.00 17.62
C ASN A 77 -14.17 -20.92 18.71
N MET A 78 -13.33 -19.88 18.64
CA MET A 78 -13.42 -18.74 19.57
C MET A 78 -14.54 -17.76 19.21
N LEU A 79 -14.85 -17.63 17.93
CA LEU A 79 -15.95 -16.78 17.47
C LEU A 79 -17.33 -17.43 17.73
N ASP A 80 -17.42 -18.76 17.63
CA ASP A 80 -18.65 -19.52 17.82
C ASP A 80 -18.38 -20.91 18.44
N PRO A 81 -18.18 -20.98 19.77
CA PRO A 81 -17.86 -22.24 20.46
C PRO A 81 -18.98 -23.27 20.40
N ASP A 82 -20.22 -22.83 20.15
CA ASP A 82 -21.40 -23.69 20.03
C ASP A 82 -21.71 -24.08 18.56
N GLN A 83 -20.97 -23.54 17.58
CA GLN A 83 -21.22 -23.69 16.13
C GLN A 83 -22.69 -23.40 15.73
N LYS A 84 -23.30 -22.38 16.34
CA LYS A 84 -24.70 -21.98 16.11
C LYS A 84 -24.86 -20.84 15.09
N ASP A 85 -23.78 -20.44 14.44
CA ASP A 85 -23.65 -19.30 13.54
C ASP A 85 -24.21 -18.00 14.14
N VAL A 86 -23.71 -17.66 15.33
CA VAL A 86 -24.20 -16.50 16.09
C VAL A 86 -23.88 -15.20 15.35
N SER A 87 -24.85 -14.30 15.26
CA SER A 87 -24.60 -12.96 14.74
C SER A 87 -23.88 -12.11 15.80
N MET A 88 -22.67 -11.65 15.50
CA MET A 88 -21.86 -10.83 16.39
C MET A 88 -21.78 -9.38 15.93
N ASP A 89 -21.65 -8.47 16.89
CA ASP A 89 -21.35 -7.06 16.61
C ASP A 89 -19.84 -6.84 16.41
N LEU A 90 -19.50 -5.65 15.95
CA LEU A 90 -18.12 -5.27 15.64
C LEU A 90 -17.22 -5.25 16.87
N GLU A 91 -17.76 -4.89 18.03
CA GLU A 91 -16.99 -4.76 19.27
C GLU A 91 -16.59 -6.12 19.82
N THR A 92 -17.53 -7.07 19.81
CA THR A 92 -17.30 -8.47 20.15
C THR A 92 -16.28 -9.12 19.20
N TYR A 93 -16.43 -8.89 17.90
CA TYR A 93 -15.46 -9.36 16.91
C TYR A 93 -14.05 -8.81 17.18
N HIS A 94 -13.92 -7.51 17.46
CA HIS A 94 -12.63 -6.90 17.77
C HIS A 94 -12.01 -7.44 19.06
N ALA A 95 -12.83 -7.71 20.08
CA ALA A 95 -12.33 -8.30 21.34
C ALA A 95 -11.74 -9.69 21.10
N ILE A 96 -12.47 -10.57 20.40
CA ILE A 96 -12.02 -11.94 20.10
C ILE A 96 -10.82 -11.92 19.17
N MET A 97 -10.81 -11.05 18.16
CA MET A 97 -9.68 -10.94 17.23
C MET A 97 -8.40 -10.46 17.93
N LYS A 98 -8.51 -9.57 18.93
CA LYS A 98 -7.37 -9.14 19.75
C LYS A 98 -6.82 -10.30 20.57
N GLU A 99 -7.70 -11.03 21.26
CA GLU A 99 -7.32 -12.20 22.04
C GLU A 99 -6.63 -13.24 21.16
N TRP A 100 -7.19 -13.57 20.00
CA TRP A 100 -6.57 -14.52 19.07
C TRP A 100 -5.18 -14.07 18.59
N ILE A 101 -4.99 -12.79 18.31
CA ILE A 101 -3.68 -12.25 17.92
C ILE A 101 -2.67 -12.38 19.07
N GLU A 102 -3.11 -12.15 20.31
CA GLU A 102 -2.28 -12.34 21.50
C GLU A 102 -1.94 -13.82 21.72
N ASP A 103 -2.90 -14.73 21.53
CA ASP A 103 -2.67 -16.19 21.56
C ASP A 103 -1.66 -16.63 20.51
N CYS A 104 -1.76 -16.11 19.28
CA CYS A 104 -0.78 -16.37 18.23
C CYS A 104 0.62 -15.90 18.62
N LYS A 105 0.75 -14.75 19.26
CA LYS A 105 2.04 -14.24 19.76
C LYS A 105 2.61 -15.12 20.86
N ARG A 106 1.78 -15.56 21.82
CA ARG A 106 2.22 -16.45 22.90
C ARG A 106 2.70 -17.81 22.37
N LYS A 107 2.01 -18.39 21.39
CA LYS A 107 2.45 -19.65 20.73
C LYS A 107 3.79 -19.51 20.02
N TRP A 108 4.08 -18.33 19.46
CA TRP A 108 5.38 -18.05 18.83
C TRP A 108 6.51 -17.91 19.87
N GLU A 109 6.21 -17.34 21.04
CA GLU A 109 7.18 -17.16 22.13
C GLU A 109 7.46 -18.45 22.91
N ASP A 110 6.47 -19.34 23.09
CA ASP A 110 6.60 -20.61 23.84
C ASP A 110 7.24 -21.74 23.00
N GLY A 111 7.14 -21.67 21.66
CA GLY A 111 7.80 -22.61 20.74
C GLY A 111 9.29 -22.34 20.51
N GLY A 112 9.82 -21.23 21.05
CA GLY A 112 11.18 -20.75 20.84
C GLY A 112 12.14 -21.08 21.99
N THR A 113 12.23 -22.35 22.42
CA THR A 113 13.33 -22.81 23.30
C THR A 113 14.21 -23.80 22.55
N GLU A 114 14.93 -23.30 21.54
CA GLU A 114 16.22 -23.83 21.07
C GLU A 114 17.01 -22.58 20.63
N GLU A 115 17.51 -21.82 21.61
CA GLU A 115 18.51 -20.76 21.41
C GLU A 115 19.84 -21.38 20.92
N PRO A 116 20.64 -20.66 20.11
CA PRO A 116 21.46 -19.59 20.68
C PRO A 116 21.43 -18.28 19.89
N THR A 117 20.98 -17.24 20.60
CA THR A 117 21.62 -15.92 20.74
C THR A 117 22.24 -15.31 19.48
N ALA A 118 21.56 -14.33 18.89
CA ALA A 118 22.18 -13.07 18.46
C ALA A 118 21.12 -11.98 18.32
N SER A 119 20.94 -11.26 19.43
CA SER A 119 20.35 -9.93 19.53
C SER A 119 20.67 -9.05 18.31
N MET A 120 19.62 -8.62 17.63
CA MET A 120 19.62 -7.71 16.48
C MET A 120 19.80 -6.26 16.94
N GLU A 121 20.94 -5.93 17.55
CA GLU A 121 21.30 -4.56 17.87
C GLU A 121 22.82 -4.40 17.69
N ASP A 122 23.21 -3.46 16.85
CA ASP A 122 24.58 -3.00 16.55
C ASP A 122 25.33 -3.76 15.44
N LEU A 123 25.13 -3.32 14.19
CA LEU A 123 26.06 -3.57 13.10
C LEU A 123 26.36 -2.28 12.33
N GLU A 124 26.83 -1.25 13.04
CA GLU A 124 27.58 -0.16 12.44
C GLU A 124 29.08 -0.50 12.39
N PHE A 125 29.60 -0.55 11.17
CA PHE A 125 31.00 -0.26 10.83
C PHE A 125 32.11 -1.18 11.38
N LYS A 126 32.50 -2.20 10.60
CA LYS A 126 33.92 -2.55 10.49
C LYS A 126 34.30 -3.27 9.19
N VAL A 127 34.50 -2.48 8.13
CA VAL A 127 35.31 -2.87 6.96
C VAL A 127 36.74 -3.15 7.45
N HIS A 128 37.17 -4.40 7.55
CA HIS A 128 38.58 -4.75 7.61
C HIS A 128 38.92 -5.80 6.55
N LYS A 129 39.96 -5.42 5.81
CA LYS A 129 40.57 -6.00 4.62
C LYS A 129 41.42 -7.20 5.00
N ASN A 130 41.12 -8.36 4.42
CA ASN A 130 41.97 -9.54 4.57
C ASN A 130 42.06 -10.29 3.24
N THR A 131 42.92 -9.78 2.36
CA THR A 131 43.65 -10.59 1.38
C THR A 131 44.35 -11.74 2.11
N SER A 132 44.02 -12.98 1.76
CA SER A 132 44.74 -14.17 2.25
C SER A 132 45.37 -14.91 1.08
N GLU A 133 46.70 -14.80 1.00
CA GLU A 133 47.59 -15.58 0.16
C GLU A 133 47.52 -17.07 0.52
N ALA A 134 47.27 -17.93 -0.46
CA ALA A 134 47.35 -19.38 -0.32
C ALA A 134 48.81 -19.85 -0.32
N LYS A 135 49.37 -20.10 0.87
CA LYS A 135 50.64 -20.81 1.04
C LYS A 135 50.40 -22.32 1.09
N LYS A 136 50.71 -23.00 -0.02
CA LYS A 136 50.80 -24.45 -0.11
C LYS A 136 51.88 -24.97 0.85
N THR A 137 51.48 -25.72 1.86
CA THR A 137 52.36 -26.61 2.63
C THR A 137 51.74 -28.01 2.65
N HIS A 138 52.11 -28.82 1.67
CA HIS A 138 51.75 -30.25 1.65
C HIS A 138 52.74 -30.97 2.57
N VAL A 139 52.32 -31.21 3.81
CA VAL A 139 53.03 -32.07 4.76
C VAL A 139 52.93 -33.51 4.27
N TRP A 140 54.07 -34.05 3.88
CA TRP A 140 54.28 -35.46 3.57
C TRP A 140 54.03 -36.28 4.85
N MET A 141 52.93 -37.04 4.90
CA MET A 141 52.67 -37.99 5.98
C MET A 141 53.16 -39.38 5.56
N ASN A 142 54.14 -39.89 6.31
CA ASN A 142 54.71 -41.22 6.18
C ASN A 142 53.68 -42.25 6.65
N VAL A 143 53.17 -43.09 5.75
CA VAL A 143 52.31 -44.22 6.11
C VAL A 143 53.19 -45.38 6.54
N THR A 144 53.32 -45.60 7.84
CA THR A 144 53.89 -46.82 8.40
C THR A 144 52.84 -47.93 8.28
N SER A 145 53.12 -48.92 7.43
CA SER A 145 52.28 -50.11 7.25
C SER A 145 52.26 -50.96 8.53
N GLY A 146 51.12 -50.93 9.23
CA GLY A 146 50.80 -51.84 10.33
C GLY A 146 49.82 -52.91 9.84
N SER A 147 50.30 -54.15 9.86
CA SER A 147 49.58 -55.39 9.56
C SER A 147 48.25 -55.50 10.33
N LEU A 148 47.16 -55.79 9.60
CA LEU A 148 45.91 -56.33 10.16
C LEU A 148 45.24 -57.22 9.12
N GLU A 149 45.68 -58.48 9.04
CA GLU A 149 44.94 -59.57 8.40
C GLU A 149 43.85 -60.01 9.38
N ALA A 150 42.59 -59.62 9.12
CA ALA A 150 41.45 -60.15 9.84
C ALA A 150 40.22 -60.19 8.94
N PHE A 151 39.84 -61.43 8.60
CA PHE A 151 38.56 -61.88 8.07
C PHE A 151 38.18 -61.48 6.63
N GLY A 152 38.42 -62.46 5.73
CA GLY A 152 37.73 -62.57 4.46
C GLY A 152 36.22 -62.78 4.66
N GLY A 153 35.46 -61.96 3.94
CA GLY A 153 34.01 -62.01 3.80
C GLY A 153 33.63 -61.00 2.72
N ASP A 154 33.64 -61.46 1.48
CA ASP A 154 33.19 -60.83 0.22
C ASP A 154 32.61 -59.40 0.36
N VAL A 155 33.49 -58.40 0.32
CA VAL A 155 33.07 -57.10 -0.20
C VAL A 155 32.90 -57.35 -1.67
N SER A 156 31.64 -57.38 -2.15
CA SER A 156 31.31 -57.39 -3.57
C SER A 156 32.10 -56.27 -4.24
N LYS A 157 33.28 -56.64 -4.72
CA LYS A 157 34.19 -55.83 -5.49
C LYS A 157 33.60 -55.81 -6.89
N GLY A 158 32.46 -55.14 -7.01
CA GLY A 158 32.04 -54.61 -8.30
C GLY A 158 33.12 -53.62 -8.67
N ASP A 159 34.12 -54.09 -9.41
CA ASP A 159 35.09 -53.22 -10.08
C ASP A 159 34.26 -52.29 -10.97
N MET A 160 33.94 -51.11 -10.45
CA MET A 160 33.51 -49.99 -11.26
C MET A 160 34.66 -49.77 -12.23
N GLU A 161 34.46 -50.12 -13.50
CA GLU A 161 35.50 -49.97 -14.50
C GLU A 161 35.89 -48.49 -14.57
N THR A 162 37.17 -48.17 -14.80
CA THR A 162 37.64 -46.77 -14.90
C THR A 162 36.77 -45.95 -15.86
N SER A 163 36.17 -46.59 -16.87
CA SER A 163 35.19 -46.03 -17.80
C SER A 163 33.90 -45.53 -17.13
N ASP A 164 33.33 -46.29 -16.20
CA ASP A 164 32.10 -45.92 -15.47
C ASP A 164 32.37 -44.73 -14.53
N LEU A 165 33.54 -44.70 -13.88
CA LEU A 165 33.95 -43.56 -13.06
C LEU A 165 34.15 -42.30 -13.91
N ILE A 166 34.80 -42.41 -15.08
CA ILE A 166 34.96 -41.29 -16.02
C ILE A 166 33.59 -40.75 -16.46
N THR A 167 32.63 -41.64 -16.76
CA THR A 167 31.28 -41.26 -17.15
C THR A 167 30.54 -40.54 -16.02
N CYS A 168 30.62 -41.08 -14.79
CA CYS A 168 30.05 -40.44 -13.60
C CYS A 168 30.66 -39.06 -13.34
N VAL A 169 31.97 -38.91 -13.48
CA VAL A 169 32.66 -37.62 -13.34
C VAL A 169 32.19 -36.63 -14.41
N ALA A 170 32.03 -37.06 -15.66
CA ALA A 170 31.54 -36.20 -16.74
C ALA A 170 30.09 -35.72 -16.48
N ASP A 171 29.21 -36.60 -16.02
CA ASP A 171 27.83 -36.25 -15.66
C ASP A 171 27.79 -35.27 -14.48
N LEU A 172 28.61 -35.49 -13.45
CA LEU A 172 28.72 -34.55 -12.32
C LEU A 172 29.25 -33.18 -12.76
N GLN A 173 30.24 -33.14 -13.64
CA GLN A 173 30.76 -31.90 -14.21
C GLN A 173 29.68 -31.15 -15.00
N TYR A 174 28.93 -31.85 -15.84
CA TYR A 174 27.82 -31.29 -16.60
C TYR A 174 26.72 -30.75 -15.68
N ASN A 175 26.30 -31.54 -14.68
CA ASN A 175 25.29 -31.12 -13.72
C ASN A 175 25.75 -29.90 -12.90
N ASN A 176 27.03 -29.85 -12.51
CA ASN A 176 27.60 -28.71 -11.80
C ASN A 176 27.58 -27.44 -12.66
N GLN A 177 27.98 -27.54 -13.93
CA GLN A 177 27.91 -26.42 -14.87
C GLN A 177 26.47 -25.92 -15.05
N ARG A 178 25.51 -26.83 -15.26
CA ARG A 178 24.09 -26.47 -15.38
C ARG A 178 23.56 -25.79 -14.12
N LEU A 179 23.94 -26.28 -12.93
CA LEU A 179 23.58 -25.63 -11.65
C LEU A 179 24.18 -24.24 -11.53
N GLN A 180 25.41 -24.03 -12.03
CA GLN A 180 26.05 -22.72 -12.03
C GLN A 180 25.33 -21.73 -12.96
N GLU A 181 24.88 -22.19 -14.14
CA GLU A 181 24.10 -21.40 -15.08
C GLU A 181 22.74 -20.98 -14.49
N GLU A 182 22.00 -21.92 -13.88
CA GLU A 182 20.73 -21.61 -13.21
C GLU A 182 20.94 -20.68 -12.00
N ASN A 183 22.00 -20.85 -11.22
CA ASN A 183 22.35 -19.91 -10.14
C ASN A 183 22.60 -18.49 -10.66
N ASN A 184 23.33 -18.35 -11.77
CA ASN A 184 23.56 -17.04 -12.39
C ASN A 184 22.27 -16.41 -12.91
N LYS A 185 21.39 -17.22 -13.50
CA LYS A 185 20.08 -16.77 -13.96
C LYS A 185 19.20 -16.31 -12.80
N LEU A 186 19.14 -17.09 -11.71
CA LEU A 186 18.42 -16.72 -10.50
C LEU A 186 18.95 -15.41 -9.92
N LYS A 187 20.28 -15.23 -9.89
CA LYS A 187 20.90 -13.99 -9.43
C LYS A 187 20.47 -12.78 -10.27
N LEU A 188 20.50 -12.90 -11.61
CA LEU A 188 20.04 -11.83 -12.49
C LEU A 188 18.54 -11.53 -12.30
N THR A 189 17.70 -12.56 -12.11
CA THR A 189 16.28 -12.34 -11.85
C THR A 189 16.03 -11.68 -10.50
N LEU A 190 16.82 -12.02 -9.48
CA LEU A 190 16.76 -11.40 -8.16
C LEU A 190 17.15 -9.93 -8.24
N GLU A 191 18.26 -9.60 -8.91
CA GLU A 191 18.69 -8.21 -9.13
C GLU A 191 17.63 -7.39 -9.88
N ALA A 192 16.98 -7.97 -10.89
CA ALA A 192 15.89 -7.30 -11.60
C ALA A 192 14.67 -7.06 -10.72
N VAL A 193 14.29 -8.04 -9.89
CA VAL A 193 13.18 -7.90 -8.94
C VAL A 193 13.50 -6.83 -7.89
N ASP A 194 14.71 -6.83 -7.33
CA ASP A 194 15.16 -5.85 -6.35
C ASP A 194 15.12 -4.43 -6.91
N GLU A 195 15.58 -4.22 -8.16
CA GLU A 195 15.49 -2.92 -8.83
C GLU A 195 14.03 -2.47 -9.00
N THR A 196 13.14 -3.38 -9.42
CA THR A 196 11.71 -3.03 -9.56
C THR A 196 11.06 -2.75 -8.21
N ASN A 197 11.46 -3.45 -7.16
CA ASN A 197 10.95 -3.25 -5.80
C ASN A 197 11.40 -1.90 -5.24
N ASN A 198 12.66 -1.53 -5.43
CA ASN A 198 13.18 -0.21 -5.06
C ASN A 198 12.44 0.91 -5.77
N LYS A 199 12.16 0.75 -7.06
CA LYS A 199 11.36 1.72 -7.82
C LYS A 199 9.93 1.84 -7.28
N LEU A 200 9.27 0.71 -7.00
CA LEU A 200 7.92 0.72 -6.42
C LEU A 200 7.88 1.34 -5.01
N LEU A 201 8.93 1.14 -4.20
CA LEU A 201 9.07 1.78 -2.90
C LEU A 201 9.18 3.31 -3.03
N ALA A 202 9.97 3.81 -3.99
CA ALA A 202 10.08 5.23 -4.28
C ALA A 202 8.73 5.83 -4.73
N ASP A 203 8.05 5.20 -5.68
CA ASP A 203 6.73 5.62 -6.16
C ASP A 203 5.69 5.65 -5.01
N ASN A 204 5.76 4.69 -4.09
CA ASN A 204 4.90 4.65 -2.90
C ASN A 204 5.14 5.84 -1.96
N GLU A 205 6.40 6.22 -1.73
CA GLU A 205 6.72 7.37 -0.89
C GLU A 205 6.25 8.68 -1.54
N ASP A 206 6.44 8.83 -2.85
CA ASP A 206 5.96 9.99 -3.61
C ASP A 206 4.43 10.12 -3.55
N LEU A 207 3.70 9.00 -3.70
CA LEU A 207 2.24 8.98 -3.55
C LEU A 207 1.80 9.34 -2.12
N ARG A 208 2.50 8.85 -1.09
CA ARG A 208 2.25 9.21 0.30
C ARG A 208 2.44 10.72 0.52
N GLN A 209 3.48 11.30 -0.06
CA GLN A 209 3.74 12.73 0.05
C GLN A 209 2.68 13.57 -0.69
N GLN A 210 2.22 13.12 -1.87
CA GLN A 210 1.11 13.75 -2.59
C GLN A 210 -0.19 13.71 -1.78
N ILE A 211 -0.52 12.58 -1.15
CA ILE A 211 -1.70 12.46 -0.28
C ILE A 211 -1.63 13.45 0.88
N LYS A 212 -0.48 13.56 1.56
CA LYS A 212 -0.28 14.54 2.64
C LYS A 212 -0.49 15.98 2.16
N SER A 213 0.05 16.33 0.99
CA SER A 213 -0.12 17.65 0.38
C SER A 213 -1.59 17.96 0.04
N ILE A 214 -2.29 17.00 -0.56
CA ILE A 214 -3.72 17.12 -0.88
C ILE A 214 -4.54 17.29 0.41
N GLN A 215 -4.27 16.49 1.44
CA GLN A 215 -4.95 16.59 2.73
C GLN A 215 -4.78 17.98 3.35
N HIS A 216 -3.55 18.53 3.34
CA HIS A 216 -3.30 19.89 3.82
C HIS A 216 -4.06 20.94 3.01
N SER A 217 -4.08 20.81 1.68
CA SER A 217 -4.84 21.70 0.80
C SER A 217 -6.35 21.65 1.08
N VAL A 218 -6.90 20.46 1.30
CA VAL A 218 -8.31 20.25 1.66
C VAL A 218 -8.66 20.90 2.99
N LEU A 219 -7.81 20.75 4.02
CA LEU A 219 -8.03 21.42 5.31
C LEU A 219 -8.04 22.94 5.15
N LYS A 220 -7.12 23.49 4.36
CA LYS A 220 -7.09 24.93 4.06
C LYS A 220 -8.35 25.38 3.32
N ALA A 221 -8.84 24.61 2.35
CA ALA A 221 -10.07 24.94 1.63
C ALA A 221 -11.30 24.97 2.56
N LYS A 222 -11.41 24.02 3.51
CA LYS A 222 -12.47 24.01 4.52
C LYS A 222 -12.46 25.25 5.42
N SER A 223 -11.28 25.66 5.90
CA SER A 223 -11.14 26.90 6.68
C SER A 223 -11.60 28.12 5.89
N LEU A 224 -11.26 28.21 4.60
CA LEU A 224 -11.69 29.32 3.75
C LEU A 224 -13.20 29.30 3.46
N GLU A 225 -13.80 28.11 3.37
CA GLU A 225 -15.25 27.95 3.25
C GLU A 225 -15.99 28.45 4.50
N GLU A 226 -15.46 28.14 5.68
CA GLU A 226 -15.99 28.65 6.96
C GLU A 226 -15.89 30.18 7.04
N GLU A 227 -14.73 30.77 6.68
CA GLU A 227 -14.55 32.23 6.61
C GLU A 227 -15.52 32.91 5.62
N LEU A 228 -15.79 32.26 4.47
CA LEU A 228 -16.73 32.77 3.47
C LEU A 228 -18.16 32.78 3.99
N GLU A 229 -18.59 31.71 4.65
CA GLU A 229 -19.93 31.63 5.23
C GLU A 229 -20.10 32.64 6.38
N GLU A 230 -19.06 32.86 7.20
CA GLU A 230 -19.06 33.93 8.21
C GLU A 230 -19.19 35.32 7.56
N ALA A 231 -18.41 35.61 6.52
CA ALA A 231 -18.47 36.88 5.81
C ALA A 231 -19.87 37.12 5.18
N LYS A 232 -20.48 36.08 4.61
CA LYS A 232 -21.83 36.10 4.06
C LYS A 232 -22.88 36.37 5.14
N ASN A 233 -22.77 35.75 6.30
CA ASN A 233 -23.65 36.00 7.44
C ASN A 233 -23.54 37.45 7.93
N ASN A 234 -22.31 37.98 8.02
CA ASN A 234 -22.07 39.38 8.38
C ASN A 234 -22.64 40.37 7.36
N LEU A 235 -22.52 40.07 6.06
CA LEU A 235 -23.11 40.87 4.99
C LEU A 235 -24.63 40.93 5.11
N ASN A 236 -25.29 39.78 5.28
CA ASN A 236 -26.75 39.71 5.46
C ASN A 236 -27.19 40.53 6.67
N LEU A 237 -26.52 40.38 7.82
CA LEU A 237 -26.82 41.16 9.01
C LEU A 237 -26.64 42.67 8.78
N SER A 238 -25.59 43.08 8.08
CA SER A 238 -25.35 44.48 7.73
C SER A 238 -26.41 45.02 6.76
N GLU A 239 -26.86 44.20 5.82
CA GLU A 239 -27.94 44.55 4.91
C GLU A 239 -29.28 44.71 5.63
N ASP A 240 -29.62 43.81 6.54
CA ASP A 240 -30.84 43.91 7.36
C ASP A 240 -30.84 45.20 8.19
N LYS A 241 -29.70 45.52 8.83
CA LYS A 241 -29.52 46.79 9.55
C LYS A 241 -29.68 48.01 8.62
N ARG A 242 -29.13 47.95 7.42
CA ARG A 242 -29.28 49.01 6.40
C ARG A 242 -30.75 49.19 6.01
N GLN A 243 -31.49 48.10 5.79
CA GLN A 243 -32.92 48.15 5.48
C GLN A 243 -33.73 48.73 6.65
N GLN A 244 -33.42 48.34 7.89
CA GLN A 244 -34.04 48.88 9.09
C GLN A 244 -33.85 50.40 9.21
N ILE A 245 -32.61 50.88 9.03
CA ILE A 245 -32.29 52.32 9.06
C ILE A 245 -33.02 53.06 7.92
N LEU A 246 -33.12 52.46 6.73
CA LEU A 246 -33.82 53.05 5.60
C LEU A 246 -35.32 53.20 5.88
N CYS A 247 -35.95 52.19 6.48
CA CYS A 247 -37.35 52.26 6.93
C CYS A 247 -37.55 53.34 8.00
N GLN A 248 -36.63 53.44 8.97
CA GLN A 248 -36.66 54.49 10.00
C GLN A 248 -36.54 55.89 9.39
N ASN A 249 -35.58 56.10 8.48
CA ASN A 249 -35.43 57.38 7.77
C ASN A 249 -36.70 57.77 7.01
N LYS A 250 -37.30 56.83 6.27
CA LYS A 250 -38.55 57.08 5.54
C LYS A 250 -39.71 57.44 6.48
N GLN A 251 -39.75 56.87 7.68
CA GLN A 251 -40.74 57.22 8.69
C GLN A 251 -40.50 58.63 9.26
N LEU A 252 -39.27 58.95 9.64
CA LEU A 252 -38.90 60.29 10.13
C LEU A 252 -39.15 61.37 9.08
N GLU A 253 -38.93 61.08 7.81
CA GLU A 253 -39.20 62.01 6.71
C GLU A 253 -40.70 62.35 6.59
N LYS A 254 -41.57 61.35 6.74
CA LYS A 254 -43.03 61.57 6.78
C LYS A 254 -43.46 62.39 8.00
N GLU A 255 -42.89 62.10 9.17
CA GLU A 255 -43.17 62.85 10.40
C GLU A 255 -42.72 64.31 10.26
N ASN A 256 -41.52 64.55 9.73
CA ASN A 256 -41.04 65.90 9.41
C ASN A 256 -41.97 66.64 8.46
N GLN A 257 -42.41 66.01 7.36
CA GLN A 257 -43.38 66.61 6.43
C GLN A 257 -44.70 66.97 7.13
N SER A 258 -45.22 66.07 7.98
CA SER A 258 -46.43 66.32 8.76
C SER A 258 -46.28 67.49 9.73
N LEU A 259 -45.13 67.58 10.42
CA LEU A 259 -44.82 68.69 11.31
C LEU A 259 -44.72 70.01 10.56
N ILE A 260 -44.08 70.03 9.39
CA ILE A 260 -44.01 71.23 8.53
C ILE A 260 -45.40 71.72 8.16
N ILE A 261 -46.28 70.83 7.65
CA ILE A 261 -47.66 71.18 7.29
C ILE A 261 -48.39 71.78 8.50
N LYS A 262 -48.24 71.17 9.69
CA LYS A 262 -48.86 71.65 10.92
C LYS A 262 -48.36 73.04 11.32
N ILE A 263 -47.05 73.28 11.24
CA ILE A 263 -46.47 74.60 11.50
C ILE A 263 -47.06 75.64 10.54
N THR A 264 -47.13 75.34 9.23
CA THR A 264 -47.69 76.26 8.24
C THR A 264 -49.15 76.57 8.54
N SER A 265 -49.98 75.57 8.89
CA SER A 265 -51.38 75.81 9.24
C SER A 265 -51.56 76.68 10.49
N LEU A 266 -50.68 76.53 11.49
CA LEU A 266 -50.71 77.34 12.72
C LEU A 266 -50.21 78.78 12.50
N GLN A 267 -49.49 79.04 11.41
CA GLN A 267 -49.04 80.38 11.03
C GLN A 267 -50.09 81.15 10.21
N GLU A 268 -51.06 80.45 9.62
CA GLU A 268 -52.15 81.02 8.82
C GLU A 268 -53.39 81.39 9.67
N GLU A 269 -53.47 80.94 10.92
CA GLU A 269 -54.52 81.23 11.90
C GLU A 269 -54.20 82.50 12.73
#